data_AF-A0A3P7LCL1-F1
#
_entry.id   AF-A0A3P7LCL1-F1
#
_cell.length_a   1.000
_cell.length_b   1.000
_cell.length_c   1.000
_cell.angle_alpha   90.00
_cell.angle_beta   90.00
_cell.angle_gamma   90.00
#
_symmetry.space_group_name_H-M   'P 1'
#
loop_
_entity.id
_entity.type
_entity.pdbx_description
1 polymer ?
#
loop_
_entity_poly.entity_id
_entity_poly.type
_entity_poly.pdbx_seq_one_letter_code
_entity_poly.pdbx_strand_id
1 'polypeptide(L)'
;MKRVHYAGRIGIRCPAYHFDCDVNKRIPLCVPIGALRNCRPECPNMSDEWCGIGRILCDTAVRGLPCGRCVTFEEAHTKCRDIRWKALCDVSGTVKCATTENCVLPQWIMDGKDDCGDGSDEEPCRLIECSTEPPATSTTRTTTSTSTTTTTTTTTTTTTTVKTFTPPSSK
;
A
#
# COMPACT_ATOMS: atom_id res chain seq x y z
N MET A 1 28.53 -2.48 -3.17
CA MET A 1 27.22 -1.84 -2.94
C MET A 1 26.77 -1.94 -1.47
N LYS A 2 26.51 -3.13 -0.90
CA LYS A 2 26.07 -3.25 0.52
C LYS A 2 27.07 -2.64 1.54
N ARG A 3 28.39 -2.80 1.36
CA ARG A 3 29.41 -2.21 2.28
C ARG A 3 29.32 -0.68 2.45
N VAL A 4 28.80 0.05 1.46
CA VAL A 4 28.65 1.52 1.55
C VAL A 4 27.43 1.87 2.40
N HIS A 5 26.30 1.23 2.15
CA HIS A 5 25.05 1.52 2.88
C HIS A 5 25.09 1.01 4.33
N TYR A 6 25.82 -0.08 4.59
CA TYR A 6 25.99 -0.63 5.95
C TYR A 6 27.38 -0.34 6.50
N ALA A 7 27.92 0.84 6.18
CA ALA A 7 29.24 1.26 6.64
C ALA A 7 29.34 1.17 8.17
N GLY A 8 30.51 0.75 8.67
CA GLY A 8 30.73 0.55 10.10
C GLY A 8 30.22 -0.77 10.67
N ARG A 9 29.40 -1.53 9.92
CA ARG A 9 28.77 -2.78 10.42
C ARG A 9 29.25 -4.05 9.75
N ILE A 10 30.01 -3.97 8.65
CA ILE A 10 30.49 -5.16 7.92
C ILE A 10 32.00 -5.32 8.09
N GLY A 11 32.41 -6.47 8.64
CA GLY A 11 33.83 -6.86 8.72
C GLY A 11 34.71 -6.03 9.66
N ILE A 12 34.11 -5.30 10.61
CA ILE A 12 34.86 -4.53 11.64
C ILE A 12 34.96 -5.34 12.93
N ARG A 13 33.84 -5.51 13.65
CA ARG A 13 33.77 -6.34 14.85
C ARG A 13 33.44 -7.80 14.56
N CYS A 14 32.95 -8.06 13.35
CA CYS A 14 32.64 -9.39 12.83
C CYS A 14 33.70 -9.84 11.83
N PRO A 15 33.79 -11.15 11.53
CA PRO A 15 34.65 -11.66 10.47
C PRO A 15 34.41 -10.98 9.12
N ALA A 16 35.36 -11.12 8.19
CA ALA A 16 35.19 -10.62 6.83
C ALA A 16 33.85 -11.12 6.24
N TYR A 17 33.12 -10.21 5.59
CA TYR A 17 31.82 -10.47 4.97
C TYR A 17 30.68 -10.86 5.92
N HIS A 18 30.81 -10.57 7.21
CA HIS A 18 29.71 -10.68 8.18
C HIS A 18 29.23 -9.28 8.61
N PHE A 19 27.93 -9.18 8.86
CA PHE A 19 27.25 -8.00 9.36
C PHE A 19 27.04 -8.11 10.87
N ASP A 20 27.31 -7.01 11.57
CA ASP A 20 27.08 -6.86 12.99
C ASP A 20 25.65 -6.38 13.27
N CYS A 21 24.84 -7.25 13.87
CA CYS A 21 23.45 -6.97 14.21
C CYS A 21 23.32 -5.79 15.18
N ASP A 22 24.26 -5.60 16.11
CA ASP A 22 24.15 -4.55 17.12
C ASP A 22 25.52 -4.06 17.60
N VAL A 23 25.93 -2.94 17.02
CA VAL A 23 27.18 -2.23 17.34
C VAL A 23 27.29 -1.79 18.80
N ASN A 24 26.17 -1.73 19.54
CA ASN A 24 26.17 -1.31 20.94
C ASN A 24 26.36 -2.48 21.93
N LYS A 25 26.26 -3.73 21.46
CA LYS A 25 26.53 -4.90 22.31
C LYS A 25 28.03 -5.08 22.52
N ARG A 26 28.42 -5.52 23.73
CA ARG A 26 29.81 -5.84 24.06
C ARG A 26 30.36 -6.97 23.19
N ILE A 27 29.57 -8.02 22.99
CA ILE A 27 29.90 -9.17 22.13
C ILE A 27 29.12 -9.00 20.83
N PRO A 28 29.78 -8.94 19.67
CA PRO A 28 29.10 -8.76 18.40
C PRO A 28 28.31 -10.01 18.05
N LEU A 29 27.07 -9.82 17.59
CA LEU A 29 26.28 -10.87 16.97
C LEU A 29 26.41 -10.72 15.46
N CYS A 30 26.96 -11.74 14.81
CA CYS A 30 27.36 -11.68 13.42
C CYS A 30 26.48 -12.58 12.55
N VAL A 31 25.91 -12.02 11.49
CA VAL A 31 25.18 -12.76 10.45
C VAL A 31 25.92 -12.63 9.11
N PRO A 32 25.80 -13.58 8.17
CA PRO A 32 26.42 -13.45 6.86
C PRO A 32 25.87 -12.24 6.09
N ILE A 33 26.67 -11.61 5.23
CA ILE A 33 26.20 -10.47 4.39
C ILE A 33 24.99 -10.82 3.48
N GLY A 34 24.76 -12.11 3.24
CA GLY A 34 23.59 -12.63 2.55
C GLY A 34 22.29 -12.49 3.34
N ALA A 35 22.37 -12.39 4.67
CA ALA A 35 21.24 -12.12 5.56
C ALA A 35 20.67 -10.72 5.36
N LEU A 36 21.50 -9.77 4.92
CA LEU A 36 21.06 -8.39 4.74
C LEU A 36 19.98 -8.28 3.66
N ARG A 37 18.80 -7.79 4.06
CA ARG A 37 17.68 -7.46 3.17
C ARG A 37 17.23 -8.64 2.33
N ASN A 38 17.15 -9.82 2.95
CA ASN A 38 16.63 -11.04 2.33
C ASN A 38 15.18 -11.34 2.76
N CYS A 39 14.51 -10.41 3.44
CA CYS A 39 13.17 -10.53 4.02
C CYS A 39 13.06 -11.62 5.09
N ARG A 40 14.17 -11.99 5.74
CA ARG A 40 14.16 -12.95 6.85
C ARG A 40 14.95 -12.36 8.02
N PRO A 41 14.31 -12.11 9.18
CA PRO A 41 15.01 -11.61 10.35
C PRO A 41 15.94 -12.70 10.92
N GLU A 42 17.24 -12.61 10.63
CA GLU A 42 18.28 -13.42 11.27
C GLU A 42 18.89 -12.70 12.47
N CYS A 43 18.89 -11.36 12.46
CA CYS A 43 19.22 -10.59 13.65
C CYS A 43 18.02 -10.54 14.61
N PRO A 44 18.21 -10.72 15.94
CA PRO A 44 17.15 -10.59 16.94
C PRO A 44 16.50 -9.19 16.98
N ASN A 45 17.25 -8.15 16.60
CA ASN A 45 16.74 -6.79 16.47
C ASN A 45 16.30 -6.43 15.04
N MET A 46 16.28 -7.41 14.12
CA MET A 46 15.86 -7.25 12.73
C MET A 46 16.69 -6.24 11.92
N SER A 47 17.88 -5.87 12.41
CA SER A 47 18.74 -4.85 11.80
C SER A 47 19.32 -5.26 10.45
N ASP A 48 19.35 -6.55 10.16
CA ASP A 48 19.68 -7.11 8.85
C ASP A 48 18.61 -6.80 7.79
N GLU A 49 17.36 -6.59 8.22
CA GLU A 49 16.26 -6.20 7.34
C GLU A 49 16.04 -4.70 7.23
N TRP A 50 16.83 -3.89 7.95
CA TRP A 50 16.74 -2.44 7.88
C TRP A 50 17.49 -1.86 6.68
N CYS A 51 17.02 -0.72 6.19
CA CYS A 51 17.74 0.02 5.16
C CYS A 51 19.03 0.61 5.72
N GLY A 52 20.10 0.51 4.93
CA GLY A 52 21.35 1.18 5.26
C GLY A 52 21.27 2.70 5.07
N ILE A 53 22.38 3.37 5.39
CA ILE A 53 22.56 4.82 5.35
C ILE A 53 22.11 5.40 4.00
N GLY A 54 21.37 6.51 4.07
CA GLY A 54 20.88 7.25 2.90
C GLY A 54 19.63 6.67 2.23
N ARG A 55 18.97 5.69 2.87
CA ARG A 55 17.78 5.04 2.32
C ARG A 55 16.65 4.95 3.33
N ILE A 56 15.43 4.94 2.83
CA ILE A 56 14.21 4.69 3.60
C ILE A 56 13.62 3.33 3.22
N LEU A 57 12.96 2.71 4.19
CA LEU A 57 12.14 1.52 3.96
C LEU A 57 10.72 1.94 3.62
N CYS A 58 10.20 1.47 2.50
CA CYS A 58 8.82 1.69 2.08
C CYS A 58 8.24 0.41 1.47
N ASP A 59 7.04 0.45 0.90
CA ASP A 59 6.26 -0.71 0.48
C ASP A 59 5.95 -1.71 1.61
N THR A 60 5.96 -1.28 2.87
CA THR A 60 5.69 -2.16 4.02
C THR A 60 4.20 -2.40 4.23
N ALA A 61 3.37 -1.46 3.78
CA ALA A 61 1.91 -1.54 3.85
C ALA A 61 1.26 -2.09 2.56
N VAL A 62 2.07 -2.53 1.59
CA VAL A 62 1.57 -3.01 0.30
C VAL A 62 1.23 -4.48 0.35
N ARG A 63 0.10 -4.87 -0.25
CA ARG A 63 -0.33 -6.27 -0.32
C ARG A 63 0.67 -7.13 -1.11
N GLY A 64 0.99 -8.30 -0.56
CA GLY A 64 1.76 -9.34 -1.26
C GLY A 64 3.29 -9.18 -1.24
N LEU A 65 3.85 -8.24 -0.47
CA LEU A 65 5.31 -8.21 -0.25
C LEU A 65 5.72 -8.86 1.07
N PRO A 66 6.77 -9.71 1.05
CA PRO A 66 7.29 -10.33 2.27
C PRO A 66 8.00 -9.32 3.17
N CYS A 67 8.58 -8.27 2.59
CA CYS A 67 9.15 -7.14 3.31
C CYS A 67 9.21 -5.90 2.40
N GLY A 68 9.33 -4.71 2.98
CA GLY A 68 9.42 -3.46 2.23
C GLY A 68 10.69 -3.34 1.38
N ARG A 69 10.83 -2.27 0.59
CA ARG A 69 11.95 -1.96 -0.30
C ARG A 69 12.77 -0.78 0.23
N CYS A 70 14.08 -0.80 -0.02
CA CYS A 70 14.95 0.34 0.29
C CYS A 70 15.17 1.26 -0.91
N VAL A 71 14.66 2.47 -0.85
CA VAL A 71 14.84 3.50 -1.88
C VAL A 71 15.60 4.71 -1.31
N THR A 72 16.15 5.57 -2.16
CA THR A 72 16.72 6.84 -1.70
C THR A 72 15.60 7.82 -1.37
N PHE A 73 15.91 8.84 -0.55
CA PHE A 73 14.96 9.89 -0.20
C PHE A 73 14.37 10.60 -1.42
N GLU A 74 15.21 10.87 -2.42
CA GLU A 74 14.81 11.55 -3.66
C GLU A 74 13.87 10.69 -4.51
N GLU A 75 13.99 9.37 -4.46
CA GLU A 75 13.18 8.45 -5.28
C GLU A 75 11.90 7.99 -4.58
N ALA A 76 11.71 8.37 -3.31
CA ALA A 76 10.60 7.94 -2.47
C ALA A 76 9.23 8.13 -3.14
N HIS A 77 9.00 9.31 -3.72
CA HIS A 77 7.73 9.70 -4.32
C HIS A 77 7.41 9.00 -5.66
N THR A 78 8.38 8.34 -6.30
CA THR A 78 8.16 7.59 -7.54
C THR A 78 8.25 6.08 -7.37
N LYS A 79 9.09 5.61 -6.42
CA LYS A 79 9.39 4.18 -6.26
C LYS A 79 8.66 3.49 -5.13
N CYS A 80 8.17 4.24 -4.14
CA CYS A 80 7.38 3.67 -3.05
C CYS A 80 5.90 3.75 -3.39
N ARG A 81 5.22 2.61 -3.40
CA ARG A 81 3.78 2.54 -3.66
C ARG A 81 2.96 3.01 -2.47
N ASP A 82 3.39 2.75 -1.24
CA ASP A 82 2.64 3.10 -0.02
C ASP A 82 2.72 4.57 0.41
N ILE A 83 3.56 5.38 -0.26
CA ILE A 83 3.68 6.83 -0.01
C ILE A 83 3.67 7.66 -1.30
N ARG A 84 3.40 7.04 -2.45
CA ARG A 84 3.43 7.66 -3.80
C ARG A 84 2.62 8.95 -3.87
N TRP A 85 1.43 8.92 -3.29
CA TRP A 85 0.44 9.99 -3.31
C TRP A 85 0.25 10.65 -1.96
N LYS A 86 1.24 10.56 -1.06
CA LYS A 86 1.16 11.13 0.28
C LYS A 86 0.86 12.65 0.29
N ALA A 87 1.41 13.38 -0.68
CA ALA A 87 1.18 14.83 -0.79
C ALA A 87 -0.28 15.20 -1.13
N LEU A 88 -1.08 14.26 -1.67
CA LEU A 88 -2.49 14.51 -1.94
C LEU A 88 -3.31 14.62 -0.64
N CYS A 89 -2.82 14.11 0.49
CA CYS A 89 -3.54 14.20 1.75
C CYS A 89 -3.73 15.63 2.27
N ASP A 90 -2.93 16.57 1.80
CA ASP A 90 -3.06 18.00 2.10
C ASP A 90 -4.10 18.70 1.19
N VAL A 91 -4.58 18.00 0.14
CA VAL A 91 -5.57 18.52 -0.80
C VAL A 91 -6.98 18.19 -0.32
N SER A 92 -7.83 19.21 -0.23
CA SER A 92 -9.23 19.05 0.16
C SER A 92 -10.02 18.20 -0.84
N GLY A 93 -10.87 17.31 -0.33
CA GLY A 93 -11.70 16.42 -1.15
C GLY A 93 -11.02 15.13 -1.61
N THR A 94 -9.78 14.87 -1.16
CA THR A 94 -9.13 13.57 -1.34
C THR A 94 -9.61 12.56 -0.31
N VAL A 95 -9.43 11.27 -0.62
CA VAL A 95 -9.80 10.15 0.25
C VAL A 95 -8.53 9.46 0.72
N LYS A 96 -8.37 9.30 2.03
CA LYS A 96 -7.22 8.61 2.62
C LYS A 96 -7.36 7.09 2.45
N CYS A 97 -6.31 6.44 1.99
CA CYS A 97 -6.24 4.99 1.85
C CYS A 97 -6.30 4.27 3.21
N ALA A 98 -6.71 3.00 3.22
CA ALA A 98 -7.00 2.28 4.46
C ALA A 98 -5.75 2.03 5.32
N THR A 99 -4.64 1.63 4.69
CA THR A 99 -3.41 1.21 5.38
C THR A 99 -2.17 1.93 4.92
N THR A 100 -2.15 2.45 3.69
CA THR A 100 -1.02 3.24 3.18
C THR A 100 -1.16 4.71 3.60
N GLU A 101 -0.08 5.48 3.41
CA GLU A 101 -0.06 6.91 3.70
C GLU A 101 -0.52 7.75 2.50
N ASN A 102 -1.10 7.09 1.50
CA ASN A 102 -1.60 7.74 0.31
C ASN A 102 -2.97 8.36 0.56
N CYS A 103 -3.24 9.42 -0.19
CA CYS A 103 -4.59 9.88 -0.43
C CYS A 103 -4.82 9.92 -1.95
N VAL A 104 -6.01 9.52 -2.36
CA VAL A 104 -6.40 9.42 -3.77
C VAL A 104 -7.50 10.43 -4.07
N LEU A 105 -7.63 10.77 -5.35
CA LEU A 105 -8.71 11.64 -5.79
C LEU A 105 -10.01 10.84 -5.95
N PRO A 106 -11.19 11.47 -5.79
CA PRO A 106 -12.48 10.77 -5.91
C PRO A 106 -12.66 10.00 -7.23
N GLN A 107 -12.09 10.50 -8.34
CA GLN A 107 -12.19 9.80 -9.63
C GLN A 107 -11.26 8.58 -9.78
N TRP A 108 -10.39 8.33 -8.81
CA TRP A 108 -9.54 7.12 -8.76
C TRP A 108 -10.21 5.99 -7.96
N ILE A 109 -11.35 6.27 -7.32
CA ILE A 109 -12.11 5.24 -6.61
C ILE A 109 -12.81 4.34 -7.63
N MET A 110 -12.58 3.03 -7.54
CA MET A 110 -13.11 2.01 -8.44
C MET A 110 -12.80 2.29 -9.92
N ASP A 111 -11.61 2.80 -10.21
CA ASP A 111 -11.17 3.11 -11.57
C ASP A 111 -10.49 1.90 -12.25
N GLY A 112 -10.35 0.79 -11.53
CA GLY A 112 -9.71 -0.44 -11.96
C GLY A 112 -8.21 -0.50 -11.69
N LYS A 113 -7.63 0.48 -10.99
CA LYS A 113 -6.20 0.51 -10.61
C LYS A 113 -6.04 0.65 -9.12
N ASP A 114 -5.02 -0.03 -8.60
CA ASP A 114 -4.59 0.14 -7.21
C ASP A 114 -3.66 1.37 -7.11
N ASP A 115 -4.26 2.55 -6.96
CA ASP A 115 -3.58 3.81 -6.69
C ASP A 115 -3.23 3.95 -5.19
N CYS A 116 -3.99 3.31 -4.31
CA CYS A 116 -3.68 3.31 -2.88
C CYS A 116 -2.45 2.47 -2.52
N GLY A 117 -2.10 1.46 -3.30
CA GLY A 117 -1.04 0.48 -3.01
C GLY A 117 -1.47 -0.63 -2.04
N ASP A 118 -2.66 -0.55 -1.45
CA ASP A 118 -3.30 -1.60 -0.65
C ASP A 118 -4.62 -2.09 -1.25
N GLY A 119 -5.03 -1.55 -2.40
CA GLY A 119 -6.26 -1.81 -3.12
C GLY A 119 -7.52 -1.25 -2.45
N SER A 120 -7.40 -0.38 -1.45
CA SER A 120 -8.57 0.12 -0.71
C SER A 120 -9.45 1.08 -1.53
N ASP A 121 -8.88 1.79 -2.49
CA ASP A 121 -9.57 2.56 -3.53
C ASP A 121 -10.46 1.72 -4.45
N GLU A 122 -10.13 0.45 -4.63
CA GLU A 122 -10.92 -0.50 -5.43
C GLU A 122 -11.93 -1.31 -4.60
N GLU A 123 -11.82 -1.24 -3.27
CA GLU A 123 -12.76 -1.84 -2.31
C GLU A 123 -13.29 -0.77 -1.35
N PRO A 124 -14.24 0.11 -1.76
CA PRO A 124 -14.67 1.28 -0.97
C PRO A 124 -15.18 0.96 0.44
N CYS A 125 -15.68 -0.27 0.63
CA CYS A 125 -16.10 -0.80 1.93
C CYS A 125 -14.95 -0.94 2.95
N ARG A 126 -13.69 -0.81 2.52
CA ARG A 126 -12.50 -0.76 3.38
C ARG A 126 -12.07 0.67 3.75
N LEU A 127 -12.47 1.66 2.96
CA LEU A 127 -12.18 3.08 3.21
C LEU A 127 -13.19 3.70 4.18
N ILE A 128 -14.43 3.21 4.11
CA ILE A 128 -15.54 3.57 4.95
C ILE A 128 -16.03 2.23 5.48
N GLU A 129 -16.05 2.02 6.80
CA GLU A 129 -16.73 0.84 7.34
C GLU A 129 -18.12 0.81 6.71
N CYS A 130 -18.34 -0.16 5.82
CA CYS A 130 -19.61 -0.30 5.15
C CYS A 130 -20.60 -0.73 6.23
N SER A 131 -21.26 0.23 6.84
CA SER A 131 -22.45 -0.02 7.63
C SER A 131 -23.41 -0.70 6.68
N THR A 132 -23.51 -2.01 6.81
CA THR A 132 -24.59 -2.80 6.25
C THR A 132 -25.87 -2.39 6.97
N GLU A 133 -26.41 -1.24 6.58
CA GLU A 133 -27.80 -0.92 6.77
C GLU A 133 -28.29 -0.23 5.49
N PRO A 134 -28.95 -0.95 4.56
CA PRO A 134 -29.82 -0.26 3.61
C PRO A 134 -30.80 0.60 4.42
N PRO A 135 -31.15 1.83 3.98
CA PRO A 135 -32.08 2.67 4.73
C PRO A 135 -33.34 1.84 5.00
N ALA A 136 -33.58 1.56 6.29
CA ALA A 136 -34.70 0.79 6.77
C ALA A 136 -36.00 1.48 6.33
N THR A 137 -36.54 1.05 5.19
CA THR A 137 -37.98 1.14 4.93
C THR A 137 -38.59 -0.13 5.48
N SER A 138 -39.21 0.06 6.64
CA SER A 138 -40.07 -0.87 7.35
C SER A 138 -40.95 -1.67 6.42
N THR A 139 -40.79 -3.00 6.38
CA THR A 139 -41.93 -3.91 6.15
C THR A 139 -41.63 -5.27 6.78
N THR A 140 -42.49 -5.61 7.73
CA THR A 140 -42.61 -6.86 8.47
C THR A 140 -42.54 -8.09 7.56
N ARG A 141 -41.71 -9.07 7.91
CA ARG A 141 -41.72 -10.42 7.31
C ARG A 141 -43.04 -11.11 7.63
N THR A 142 -43.91 -11.27 6.63
CA THR A 142 -44.90 -12.34 6.61
C THR A 142 -44.46 -13.40 5.61
N THR A 143 -44.25 -14.61 6.14
CA THR A 143 -44.06 -15.88 5.43
C THR A 143 -45.10 -16.10 4.33
N THR A 144 -44.70 -16.72 3.21
CA THR A 144 -45.26 -17.98 2.66
C THR A 144 -45.13 -18.06 1.12
N SER A 145 -44.53 -19.17 0.67
CA SER A 145 -44.76 -19.94 -0.57
C SER A 145 -44.87 -19.27 -1.94
N THR A 146 -43.92 -19.66 -2.80
CA THR A 146 -44.11 -20.29 -4.12
C THR A 146 -44.87 -19.56 -5.24
N SER A 147 -44.19 -19.53 -6.39
CA SER A 147 -44.73 -19.76 -7.75
C SER A 147 -44.93 -18.53 -8.68
N THR A 148 -44.09 -18.52 -9.72
CA THR A 148 -44.41 -18.35 -11.15
C THR A 148 -44.87 -17.00 -11.77
N THR A 149 -44.13 -16.65 -12.83
CA THR A 149 -44.56 -16.20 -14.19
C THR A 149 -44.40 -14.73 -14.61
N THR A 150 -43.72 -14.60 -15.78
CA THR A 150 -43.91 -13.67 -16.91
C THR A 150 -43.46 -12.22 -16.84
N THR A 151 -42.37 -11.96 -17.58
CA THR A 151 -42.24 -11.03 -18.73
C THR A 151 -43.08 -9.75 -18.74
N THR A 152 -42.45 -8.58 -18.91
CA THR A 152 -42.60 -7.71 -20.11
C THR A 152 -41.64 -6.51 -20.04
N THR A 153 -40.96 -6.31 -21.17
CA THR A 153 -40.04 -5.26 -21.59
C THR A 153 -40.70 -3.88 -21.68
N THR A 154 -40.02 -2.80 -21.29
CA THR A 154 -40.12 -1.51 -22.04
C THR A 154 -38.83 -0.69 -21.92
N THR A 155 -38.21 -0.46 -23.07
CA THR A 155 -37.08 0.42 -23.31
C THR A 155 -37.55 1.87 -23.40
N THR A 156 -36.86 2.81 -22.76
CA THR A 156 -36.91 4.23 -23.19
C THR A 156 -35.54 4.88 -23.06
N THR A 157 -35.00 5.24 -24.21
CA THR A 157 -33.76 5.96 -24.45
C THR A 157 -33.94 7.45 -24.15
N THR A 158 -33.01 8.08 -23.42
CA THR A 158 -32.79 9.53 -23.52
C THR A 158 -31.30 9.85 -23.44
N THR A 159 -30.81 10.36 -24.57
CA THR A 159 -29.46 10.86 -24.83
C THR A 159 -29.29 12.23 -24.18
N THR A 160 -28.25 12.44 -23.37
CA THR A 160 -27.72 13.79 -23.12
C THR A 160 -26.19 13.77 -23.03
N THR A 161 -25.59 14.58 -23.89
CA THR A 161 -24.18 14.73 -24.23
C THR A 161 -23.33 15.24 -23.05
N VAL A 162 -22.23 14.55 -22.71
CA VAL A 162 -21.22 15.03 -21.76
C VAL A 162 -20.00 15.56 -22.51
N LYS A 163 -19.64 16.81 -22.23
CA LYS A 163 -18.44 17.48 -22.75
C LYS A 163 -17.19 16.87 -22.11
N THR A 164 -16.28 16.41 -22.95
CA THR A 164 -14.97 15.85 -22.62
C THR A 164 -13.98 16.91 -22.17
N PHE A 165 -13.29 16.67 -21.05
CA PHE A 165 -12.03 17.34 -20.69
C PHE A 165 -10.96 16.28 -20.41
N THR A 166 -9.89 16.31 -21.22
CA THR A 166 -8.71 15.45 -21.12
C THR A 166 -7.67 16.04 -20.15
N PRO A 167 -7.16 15.25 -19.17
CA PRO A 167 -6.04 15.65 -18.32
C PRO A 167 -4.68 15.49 -19.04
N PRO A 168 -3.63 16.20 -18.58
CA PRO A 168 -2.39 16.43 -19.34
C PRO A 168 -1.45 15.21 -19.36
N SER A 169 -0.92 14.94 -20.56
CA SER A 169 0.19 13.99 -20.78
C SER A 169 1.43 14.38 -19.99
N SER A 170 2.01 13.36 -19.36
CA SER A 170 3.35 13.37 -18.78
C SER A 170 4.40 13.77 -19.82
N LYS A 171 5.27 14.71 -19.45
CA LYS A 171 6.62 14.84 -20.02
C LYS A 171 7.60 14.06 -19.15
#